data_AF-A0A1Q6SM02-F1
#
_entry.id   AF-A0A1Q6SM02-F1
#
_cell.length_a   1.000
_cell.length_b   1.000
_cell.length_c   1.000
_cell.angle_alpha   90.00
_cell.angle_beta   90.00
_cell.angle_gamma   90.00
#
_symmetry.space_group_name_H-M   'P 1'
#
loop_
_entity.id
_entity.type
_entity.pdbx_description
1 polymer ?
#
loop_
_entity_poly.entity_id
_entity_poly.type
_entity_poly.pdbx_seq_one_letter_code
_entity_poly.pdbx_strand_id
1 'polypeptide(L)'
;MEITDVLFAIVPILFVVVFISVFTVVIVTIVKGISSSHRMTGAVDRTISQAMDSISGGFQSLMLNNRGGVLIPQITADFPDFSPTVALGCAKEAVRMKYTDDTMTVGNAVISDYTRSSGKSTVVIEVSAASRGSGNRKYIVLYENTLERNINCPHCGAPLKDSVGNICAYCGSQIEKAESGGWKVSSVMAG
;
A
#
# COMPACT_ATOMS: atom_id res chain seq x y z
N MET A 1 -17.27 57.19 53.51
CA MET A 1 -17.57 56.01 52.70
C MET A 1 -17.93 54.92 53.67
N GLU A 2 -19.21 54.57 53.76
CA GLU A 2 -19.68 53.62 54.77
C GLU A 2 -19.24 52.20 54.40
N ILE A 3 -18.99 51.35 55.40
CA ILE A 3 -18.58 49.96 55.21
C ILE A 3 -19.60 49.18 54.35
N THR A 4 -20.86 49.59 54.38
CA THR A 4 -21.96 49.05 53.58
C THR A 4 -21.78 49.31 52.08
N ASP A 5 -21.36 50.50 51.66
CA ASP A 5 -21.10 50.82 50.24
C ASP A 5 -19.92 50.01 49.69
N VAL A 6 -18.89 49.84 50.51
CA VAL A 6 -17.72 49.02 50.16
C VAL A 6 -18.12 47.54 50.05
N LEU A 7 -19.01 47.07 50.93
CA LEU A 7 -19.53 45.70 50.91
C LEU A 7 -20.36 45.43 49.64
N PHE A 8 -21.24 46.37 49.25
CA PHE A 8 -22.04 46.25 48.02
C PHE A 8 -21.18 46.26 46.75
N ALA A 9 -20.04 46.94 46.75
CA ALA A 9 -19.12 46.93 45.62
C ALA A 9 -18.27 45.65 45.53
N ILE A 10 -17.85 45.09 46.67
CA ILE A 10 -16.95 43.92 46.71
C ILE A 10 -17.70 42.60 46.48
N VAL A 11 -18.92 42.46 47.00
CA VAL A 11 -19.74 41.23 46.84
C VAL A 11 -19.90 40.78 45.38
N PRO A 12 -20.29 41.64 44.41
CA PRO A 12 -20.41 41.21 43.01
C PRO A 12 -19.06 40.87 42.38
N ILE A 13 -17.97 41.55 42.78
CA ILE A 13 -16.62 41.25 42.29
C ILE A 13 -16.19 39.86 42.77
N LEU A 14 -16.42 39.53 44.04
CA LEU A 14 -16.12 38.20 44.59
C LEU A 14 -16.95 37.12 43.88
N PHE A 15 -18.22 37.39 43.58
CA PHE A 15 -19.07 36.45 42.85
C PHE A 15 -18.52 36.18 41.44
N VAL A 16 -18.09 37.20 40.72
CA VAL A 16 -17.49 37.06 39.38
C VAL A 16 -16.17 36.29 39.44
N VAL A 17 -15.31 36.56 40.42
CA VAL A 17 -14.03 35.83 40.60
C VAL A 17 -14.28 34.35 40.90
N VAL A 18 -15.23 34.04 41.78
CA VAL A 18 -15.62 32.65 42.06
C VAL A 18 -16.18 31.99 40.80
N PHE A 19 -17.05 32.67 40.06
CA PHE A 19 -17.64 32.13 38.84
C PHE A 19 -16.58 31.84 37.76
N ILE A 20 -15.65 32.76 37.53
CA ILE A 20 -14.51 32.56 36.61
C ILE A 20 -13.64 31.39 37.08
N SER A 21 -13.36 31.28 38.38
CA SER A 21 -12.56 30.16 38.91
C SER A 21 -13.25 28.80 38.66
N VAL A 22 -14.56 28.70 38.86
CA VAL A 22 -15.33 27.48 38.58
C VAL A 22 -15.34 27.19 37.08
N PHE A 23 -15.56 28.21 36.25
CA PHE A 23 -15.61 28.04 34.79
C PHE A 23 -14.25 27.60 34.23
N THR A 24 -13.15 28.14 34.73
CA THR A 24 -11.79 27.69 34.35
C THR A 24 -11.52 26.26 34.77
N VAL A 25 -11.96 25.83 35.97
CA VAL A 25 -11.83 24.43 36.40
C VAL A 25 -12.65 23.50 35.51
N VAL A 26 -13.89 23.87 35.17
CA VAL A 26 -14.76 23.08 34.28
C VAL A 26 -14.18 23.00 32.86
N ILE A 27 -13.67 24.10 32.31
CA ILE A 27 -12.98 24.08 31.02
C ILE A 27 -11.73 23.19 31.10
N VAL A 28 -10.93 23.28 32.17
CA VAL A 28 -9.74 22.43 32.33
C VAL A 28 -10.09 20.96 32.50
N THR A 29 -11.20 20.60 33.17
CA THR A 29 -11.62 19.20 33.30
C THR A 29 -12.22 18.65 32.00
N ILE A 30 -12.96 19.47 31.25
CA ILE A 30 -13.46 19.11 29.90
C ILE A 30 -12.30 19.00 28.92
N VAL A 31 -11.38 19.99 28.90
CA VAL A 31 -10.20 19.97 28.05
C VAL A 31 -9.24 18.87 28.48
N LYS A 32 -9.05 18.54 29.75
CA LYS A 32 -8.29 17.34 30.16
C LYS A 32 -9.03 16.05 29.78
N GLY A 33 -10.36 16.01 29.82
CA GLY A 33 -11.17 14.90 29.34
C GLY A 33 -11.03 14.67 27.83
N ILE A 34 -10.88 15.76 27.06
CA ILE A 34 -10.66 15.72 25.60
C ILE A 34 -9.17 15.56 25.23
N SER A 35 -8.26 16.13 26.02
CA SER A 35 -6.80 16.17 25.82
C SER A 35 -6.07 14.98 26.42
N SER A 36 -6.72 14.14 27.23
CA SER A 36 -6.21 12.82 27.61
C SER A 36 -6.37 11.79 26.46
N SER A 37 -6.45 12.28 25.22
CA SER A 37 -6.30 11.50 23.99
C SER A 37 -5.16 12.06 23.11
N HIS A 38 -4.09 12.56 23.72
CA HIS A 38 -2.81 12.74 23.04
C HIS A 38 -1.73 11.84 23.67
N ARG A 39 -1.99 10.54 23.60
CA ARG A 39 -0.98 9.47 23.59
C ARG A 39 -1.51 8.28 22.79
N MET A 40 -1.94 8.51 21.55
CA MET A 40 -2.26 7.42 20.63
C MET A 40 -2.18 7.81 19.14
N THR A 41 -1.16 8.57 18.74
CA THR A 41 -0.70 8.62 17.33
C THR A 41 0.08 7.36 16.98
N GLY A 42 -0.56 6.20 17.16
CA GLY A 42 -0.02 4.90 16.82
C GLY A 42 -1.10 3.85 16.55
N ALA A 43 -2.39 4.24 16.53
CA ALA A 43 -3.49 3.33 16.25
C ALA A 43 -3.99 3.43 14.80
N VAL A 44 -3.95 4.59 14.13
CA VAL A 44 -4.39 4.71 12.73
C VAL A 44 -3.38 4.12 11.75
N ASP A 45 -2.09 4.21 12.07
CA ASP A 45 -1.04 3.52 11.30
C ASP A 45 -1.06 2.01 11.57
N ARG A 46 -1.46 1.61 12.79
CA ARG A 46 -1.68 0.20 13.14
C ARG A 46 -2.95 -0.36 12.55
N THR A 47 -4.06 0.37 12.32
CA THR A 47 -5.25 -0.25 11.71
C THR A 47 -5.03 -0.51 10.22
N ILE A 48 -4.24 0.33 9.52
CA ILE A 48 -3.80 0.03 8.15
C ILE A 48 -2.79 -1.12 8.15
N SER A 49 -1.83 -1.11 9.08
CA SER A 49 -0.87 -2.23 9.23
C SER A 49 -1.55 -3.52 9.71
N GLN A 50 -2.59 -3.44 10.54
CA GLN A 50 -3.38 -4.56 11.05
C GLN A 50 -4.40 -5.04 10.02
N ALA A 51 -4.90 -4.17 9.13
CA ALA A 51 -5.68 -4.58 7.96
C ALA A 51 -4.78 -5.27 6.91
N MET A 52 -3.51 -4.88 6.82
CA MET A 52 -2.51 -5.62 6.04
C MET A 52 -2.05 -6.91 6.74
N ASP A 53 -1.90 -6.92 8.07
CA ASP A 53 -1.49 -8.10 8.86
C ASP A 53 -2.65 -9.10 9.06
N SER A 54 -3.92 -8.68 9.01
CA SER A 54 -5.08 -9.57 9.11
C SER A 54 -5.40 -10.32 7.82
N ILE A 55 -4.71 -10.02 6.72
CA ILE A 55 -4.61 -10.91 5.55
C ILE A 55 -3.54 -12.00 5.79
N SER A 56 -2.68 -11.84 6.80
CA SER A 56 -1.61 -12.80 7.16
C SER A 56 -1.96 -13.73 8.35
N GLY A 57 -3.12 -13.56 8.96
CA GLY A 57 -3.54 -14.33 10.12
C GLY A 57 -3.97 -15.76 9.77
N GLY A 58 -3.07 -16.73 9.95
CA GLY A 58 -3.45 -18.14 10.03
C GLY A 58 -2.42 -19.19 9.61
N PHE A 59 -1.20 -18.81 9.23
CA PHE A 59 -0.17 -19.77 8.86
C PHE A 59 1.07 -19.63 9.72
N GLN A 60 1.41 -20.70 10.44
CA GLN A 60 2.65 -20.84 11.19
C GLN A 60 3.81 -20.37 10.31
N SER A 61 4.44 -19.27 10.73
CA SER A 61 5.22 -18.38 9.86
C SER A 61 6.40 -19.12 9.23
N LEU A 62 6.28 -19.46 7.94
CA LEU A 62 7.50 -19.51 7.13
C LEU A 62 8.09 -18.10 7.13
N MET A 63 9.40 -17.98 7.31
CA MET A 63 10.11 -16.74 7.03
C MET A 63 10.01 -16.47 5.54
N LEU A 64 9.03 -15.65 5.16
CA LEU A 64 9.01 -15.03 3.85
C LEU A 64 9.91 -13.79 3.91
N ASN A 65 10.70 -13.57 2.87
CA ASN A 65 11.63 -12.46 2.78
C ASN A 65 10.89 -11.17 2.39
N ASN A 66 10.04 -10.64 3.27
CA ASN A 66 9.24 -9.46 2.96
C ASN A 66 10.11 -8.20 2.86
N ARG A 67 10.26 -7.66 1.64
CA ARG A 67 10.94 -6.39 1.35
C ARG A 67 10.00 -5.35 0.74
N GLY A 68 8.68 -5.57 0.82
CA GLY A 68 7.66 -4.72 0.21
C GLY A 68 7.74 -3.26 0.66
N GLY A 69 8.10 -2.99 1.92
CA GLY A 69 8.20 -1.62 2.44
C GLY A 69 9.24 -0.73 1.72
N VAL A 70 10.28 -1.33 1.14
CA VAL A 70 11.30 -0.60 0.36
C VAL A 70 11.05 -0.73 -1.14
N LEU A 71 10.62 -1.92 -1.59
CA LEU A 71 10.50 -2.21 -3.01
C LEU A 71 9.22 -1.64 -3.64
N ILE A 72 8.11 -1.57 -2.92
CA ILE A 72 6.86 -1.03 -3.49
C ILE A 72 7.03 0.43 -3.94
N PRO A 73 7.56 1.35 -3.12
CA PRO A 73 7.81 2.72 -3.57
C PRO A 73 8.75 2.79 -4.79
N GLN A 74 9.80 1.95 -4.82
CA GLN A 74 10.72 1.89 -5.95
C GLN A 74 10.03 1.41 -7.24
N ILE A 75 9.24 0.34 -7.16
CA ILE A 75 8.51 -0.22 -8.31
C ILE A 75 7.45 0.78 -8.78
N THR A 76 6.70 1.42 -7.88
CA THR A 76 5.67 2.40 -8.24
C THR A 76 6.27 3.70 -8.82
N ALA A 77 7.48 4.08 -8.40
CA ALA A 77 8.20 5.18 -9.03
C ALA A 77 8.61 4.85 -10.48
N ASP A 78 9.02 3.61 -10.75
CA ASP A 78 9.37 3.15 -12.10
C ASP A 78 8.12 2.86 -12.96
N PHE A 79 7.04 2.38 -12.34
CA PHE A 79 5.79 1.92 -12.96
C PHE A 79 4.58 2.43 -12.16
N PRO A 80 4.07 3.64 -12.47
CA PRO A 80 2.95 4.25 -11.74
C PRO A 80 1.64 3.44 -11.80
N ASP A 81 1.51 2.56 -12.79
CA ASP A 81 0.38 1.64 -12.99
C ASP A 81 0.52 0.32 -12.22
N PHE A 82 1.66 0.07 -11.58
CA PHE A 82 1.87 -1.14 -10.79
C PHE A 82 0.97 -1.15 -9.55
N SER A 83 0.20 -2.24 -9.41
CA SER A 83 -0.65 -2.49 -8.24
C SER A 83 -0.12 -3.69 -7.43
N PRO A 84 0.43 -3.47 -6.22
CA PRO A 84 0.92 -4.55 -5.37
C PRO A 84 -0.18 -5.56 -5.03
N THR A 85 -1.41 -5.09 -4.76
CA THR A 85 -2.54 -5.96 -4.43
C THR A 85 -2.87 -6.91 -5.57
N VAL A 86 -2.86 -6.42 -6.81
CA VAL A 86 -3.10 -7.25 -8.01
C VAL A 86 -1.96 -8.24 -8.19
N ALA A 87 -0.71 -7.79 -8.08
CA ALA A 87 0.47 -8.66 -8.22
C ALA A 87 0.47 -9.82 -7.22
N LEU A 88 0.19 -9.53 -5.95
CA LEU A 88 0.09 -10.55 -4.89
C LEU A 88 -1.10 -11.49 -5.11
N GLY A 89 -2.25 -10.96 -5.55
CA GLY A 89 -3.42 -11.77 -5.90
C GLY A 89 -3.13 -12.74 -7.05
N CYS A 90 -2.54 -12.24 -8.14
CA CYS A 90 -2.11 -13.06 -9.27
C CYS A 90 -1.09 -14.13 -8.87
N ALA A 91 -0.16 -13.81 -7.97
CA ALA A 91 0.82 -14.78 -7.50
C ALA A 91 0.18 -15.92 -6.69
N LYS A 92 -0.74 -15.59 -5.77
CA LYS A 92 -1.50 -16.60 -5.02
C LYS A 92 -2.32 -17.48 -5.95
N GLU A 93 -2.99 -16.90 -6.92
CA GLU A 93 -3.80 -17.65 -7.89
C GLU A 93 -2.92 -18.54 -8.78
N ALA A 94 -1.76 -18.06 -9.22
CA ALA A 94 -0.85 -18.86 -10.04
C ALA A 94 -0.27 -20.06 -9.27
N VAL A 95 0.03 -19.90 -7.98
CA VAL A 95 0.37 -21.03 -7.10
C VAL A 95 -0.81 -21.97 -6.94
N ARG A 96 -2.02 -21.42 -6.80
CA ARG A 96 -3.24 -22.21 -6.69
C ARG A 96 -3.41 -23.09 -7.93
N MET A 97 -3.40 -22.50 -9.12
CA MET A 97 -3.57 -23.20 -10.39
C MET A 97 -2.48 -24.24 -10.68
N LYS A 98 -1.24 -23.99 -10.28
CA LYS A 98 -0.11 -24.90 -10.62
C LYS A 98 0.05 -26.07 -9.65
N TYR A 99 -0.25 -25.87 -8.37
CA TYR A 99 0.12 -26.82 -7.31
C TYR A 99 -1.05 -27.33 -6.48
N THR A 100 -2.24 -26.74 -6.61
CA THR A 100 -3.36 -27.14 -5.75
C THR A 100 -4.02 -28.40 -6.30
N ASP A 101 -3.88 -29.47 -5.53
CA ASP A 101 -4.89 -30.50 -5.36
C ASP A 101 -5.87 -30.04 -4.24
N ASP A 102 -7.06 -30.63 -4.11
CA ASP A 102 -8.19 -30.18 -3.26
C ASP A 102 -7.88 -29.94 -1.76
N THR A 103 -6.66 -30.25 -1.31
CA THR A 103 -6.21 -30.16 0.09
C THR A 103 -5.18 -29.06 0.38
N MET A 104 -4.75 -28.29 -0.63
CA MET A 104 -3.75 -27.23 -0.46
C MET A 104 -4.38 -25.85 -0.19
N THR A 105 -3.97 -25.21 0.90
CA THR A 105 -4.41 -23.86 1.30
C THR A 105 -3.31 -22.85 1.01
N VAL A 106 -3.57 -21.95 0.06
CA VAL A 106 -2.65 -20.83 -0.24
C VAL A 106 -2.81 -19.74 0.82
N GLY A 107 -1.70 -19.34 1.43
CA GLY A 107 -1.61 -18.41 2.55
C GLY A 107 -1.14 -17.01 2.14
N ASN A 108 -0.20 -16.46 2.91
CA ASN A 108 0.36 -15.13 2.69
C ASN A 108 1.27 -15.07 1.45
N ALA A 109 1.35 -13.90 0.82
CA ALA A 109 2.26 -13.61 -0.29
C ALA A 109 2.95 -12.27 -0.06
N VAL A 110 4.26 -12.18 -0.32
CA VAL A 110 5.05 -10.96 -0.10
C VAL A 110 6.01 -10.74 -1.27
N ILE A 111 6.33 -9.47 -1.53
CA ILE A 111 7.39 -9.11 -2.48
C ILE A 111 8.74 -9.29 -1.79
N SER A 112 9.62 -10.09 -2.37
CA SER A 112 10.94 -10.39 -1.83
C SER A 112 12.09 -9.78 -2.59
N ASP A 113 11.94 -9.54 -3.89
CA ASP A 113 12.98 -8.94 -4.68
C ASP A 113 12.43 -8.18 -5.89
N TYR A 114 13.26 -7.32 -6.45
CA TYR A 114 12.95 -6.56 -7.65
C TYR A 114 14.22 -6.32 -8.47
N THR A 115 14.22 -6.80 -9.70
CA THR A 115 15.30 -6.55 -10.66
C THR A 115 14.74 -5.83 -11.88
N ARG A 116 15.45 -4.80 -12.33
CA ARG A 116 15.12 -4.05 -13.55
C ARG A 116 16.28 -4.12 -14.54
N SER A 117 15.95 -4.50 -15.77
CA SER A 117 16.85 -4.56 -16.92
C SER A 117 16.25 -3.79 -18.11
N SER A 118 17.06 -3.45 -19.11
CA SER A 118 16.59 -2.77 -20.33
C SER A 118 15.59 -3.65 -21.09
N GLY A 119 14.30 -3.36 -20.93
CA GLY A 119 13.21 -4.10 -21.60
C GLY A 119 12.52 -5.17 -20.75
N LYS A 120 12.99 -5.44 -19.53
CA LYS A 120 12.38 -6.44 -18.65
C LYS A 120 12.53 -6.05 -17.18
N SER A 121 11.41 -6.02 -16.47
CA SER A 121 11.37 -5.81 -15.02
C SER A 121 10.73 -7.02 -14.36
N THR A 122 11.35 -7.53 -13.31
CA THR A 122 10.90 -8.74 -12.61
C THR A 122 10.73 -8.44 -11.12
N VAL A 123 9.52 -8.63 -10.63
CA VAL A 123 9.19 -8.64 -9.20
C VAL A 123 9.12 -10.10 -8.76
N VAL A 124 9.89 -10.45 -7.73
CA VAL A 124 9.89 -11.78 -7.12
C VAL A 124 8.92 -11.77 -5.96
N ILE A 125 7.95 -12.68 -5.99
CA ILE A 125 6.92 -12.81 -4.96
C ILE A 125 7.06 -14.18 -4.31
N GLU A 126 7.20 -14.20 -2.98
CA GLU A 126 7.18 -15.43 -2.20
C GLU A 126 5.77 -15.68 -1.67
N VAL A 127 5.26 -16.89 -1.88
CA VAL A 127 3.92 -17.31 -1.47
C VAL A 127 4.04 -18.52 -0.55
N SER A 128 3.35 -18.47 0.59
CA SER A 128 3.22 -19.60 1.51
C SER A 128 1.98 -20.42 1.17
N ALA A 129 2.05 -21.74 1.33
CA ALA A 129 0.86 -22.60 1.31
C ALA A 129 1.08 -23.81 2.25
N ALA A 130 0.03 -24.40 2.84
CA ALA A 130 0.15 -25.78 3.32
C ALA A 130 -0.54 -26.71 2.38
N SER A 131 -0.06 -27.94 2.40
CA SER A 131 -0.89 -29.09 2.08
C SER A 131 -1.11 -29.95 3.33
N ARG A 132 -2.31 -30.51 3.43
CA ARG A 132 -2.73 -31.38 4.53
C ARG A 132 -1.78 -32.60 4.60
N GLY A 133 -0.99 -32.69 5.66
CA GLY A 133 -0.05 -33.80 5.89
C GLY A 133 1.37 -33.60 5.37
N SER A 134 1.67 -32.54 4.63
CA SER A 134 3.03 -32.25 4.12
C SER A 134 3.67 -30.97 4.67
N GLY A 135 2.94 -30.24 5.52
CA GLY A 135 3.43 -29.02 6.17
C GLY A 135 3.39 -27.79 5.26
N ASN A 136 3.94 -26.69 5.78
CA ASN A 136 3.94 -25.39 5.09
C ASN A 136 5.11 -25.35 4.08
N ARG A 137 4.83 -24.93 2.85
CA ARG A 137 5.78 -24.81 1.75
C ARG A 137 5.83 -23.37 1.26
N LYS A 138 7.00 -23.00 0.71
CA LYS A 138 7.23 -21.73 0.04
C LYS A 138 7.22 -21.94 -1.47
N TYR A 139 6.66 -20.98 -2.17
CA TYR A 139 6.67 -20.90 -3.62
C TYR A 139 7.22 -19.54 -4.02
N ILE A 140 7.95 -19.52 -5.12
CA ILE A 140 8.51 -18.32 -5.74
C ILE A 140 7.75 -18.09 -7.04
N VAL A 141 7.22 -16.87 -7.20
CA VAL A 141 6.51 -16.42 -8.39
C VAL A 141 7.26 -15.27 -9.01
N LEU A 142 7.53 -15.37 -10.30
CA LEU A 142 8.12 -14.29 -11.09
C LEU A 142 7.00 -13.51 -11.77
N TYR A 143 6.85 -12.25 -11.36
CA TYR A 143 5.88 -11.32 -11.93
C TYR A 143 6.61 -10.29 -12.78
N GLU A 144 6.44 -10.37 -14.08
CA GLU A 144 7.30 -9.70 -15.06
C GLU A 144 6.54 -8.68 -15.88
N ASN A 145 7.20 -7.56 -16.15
CA ASN A 145 6.80 -6.58 -17.15
C ASN A 145 7.87 -6.55 -18.24
N THR A 146 7.50 -7.02 -19.42
CA THR A 146 8.35 -6.98 -20.61
C THR A 146 7.88 -5.84 -21.49
N LEU A 147 8.79 -4.93 -21.82
CA LEU A 147 8.50 -3.85 -22.77
C LEU A 147 8.46 -4.44 -24.17
N GLU A 148 7.26 -4.49 -24.75
CA GLU A 148 7.10 -4.84 -26.15
C GLU A 148 7.19 -3.55 -26.97
N ARG A 149 8.20 -3.47 -27.84
CA ARG A 149 8.28 -2.38 -28.81
C ARG A 149 7.16 -2.57 -29.83
N ASN A 150 6.21 -1.67 -29.81
CA ASN A 150 5.19 -1.58 -30.83
C ASN A 150 5.87 -1.21 -32.16
N ILE A 151 5.80 -2.13 -33.11
CA ILE A 151 6.43 -2.00 -34.42
C ILE A 151 5.49 -1.26 -35.40
N ASN A 152 4.26 -0.97 -34.96
CA ASN A 152 3.20 -0.40 -35.76
C ASN A 152 2.60 0.83 -35.07
N CYS A 153 2.16 1.79 -35.88
CA CYS A 153 1.52 3.00 -35.40
C CYS A 153 0.20 2.66 -34.73
N PRO A 154 -0.05 3.06 -33.47
CA PRO A 154 -1.31 2.77 -32.79
C PRO A 154 -2.52 3.47 -33.42
N HIS A 155 -2.30 4.54 -34.19
CA HIS A 155 -3.37 5.30 -34.83
C HIS A 155 -3.78 4.76 -36.21
N CYS A 156 -2.86 4.20 -37.00
CA CYS A 156 -3.16 3.77 -38.37
C CYS A 156 -2.66 2.36 -38.73
N GLY A 157 -1.91 1.70 -37.85
CA GLY A 157 -1.34 0.37 -38.08
C GLY A 157 -0.10 0.34 -38.97
N ALA A 158 0.35 1.47 -39.54
CA ALA A 158 1.53 1.51 -40.41
C ALA A 158 2.83 1.18 -39.65
N PRO A 159 3.83 0.53 -40.29
CA PRO A 159 5.08 0.17 -39.62
C PRO A 159 5.87 1.42 -39.19
N LEU A 160 6.37 1.43 -37.95
CA LEU A 160 7.13 2.57 -37.40
C LEU A 160 8.59 2.64 -37.87
N LYS A 161 9.03 1.67 -38.70
CA LYS A 161 10.41 1.58 -39.20
C LYS A 161 10.85 2.81 -40.00
N ASP A 162 9.90 3.48 -40.64
CA ASP A 162 10.14 4.65 -41.50
C ASP A 162 9.79 5.97 -40.81
N SER A 163 9.41 5.93 -39.53
CA SER A 163 9.04 7.13 -38.76
C SER A 163 10.29 7.82 -38.20
N VAL A 164 10.39 9.13 -38.40
CA VAL A 164 11.51 9.96 -37.89
C VAL A 164 11.10 10.58 -36.56
N GLY A 165 11.73 10.16 -35.47
CA GLY A 165 11.41 10.63 -34.12
C GLY A 165 10.06 10.11 -33.63
N ASN A 166 9.28 10.96 -32.97
CA ASN A 166 7.99 10.59 -32.35
C ASN A 166 6.78 10.91 -33.23
N ILE A 167 6.93 11.04 -34.56
CA ILE A 167 5.82 11.35 -35.47
C ILE A 167 5.73 10.25 -36.53
N CYS A 168 4.55 9.68 -36.71
CA CYS A 168 4.30 8.66 -37.72
C CYS A 168 4.42 9.27 -39.12
N ALA A 169 5.31 8.71 -39.95
CA ALA A 169 5.54 9.18 -41.32
C ALA A 169 4.32 9.00 -42.25
N TYR A 170 3.33 8.18 -41.88
CA TYR A 170 2.18 7.86 -42.72
C TYR A 170 0.93 8.67 -42.39
N CYS A 171 0.55 8.75 -41.10
CA CYS A 171 -0.67 9.45 -40.69
C CYS A 171 -0.38 10.78 -39.95
N GLY A 172 0.88 11.09 -39.67
CA GLY A 172 1.28 12.31 -38.95
C GLY A 172 0.94 12.32 -37.45
N SER A 173 0.41 11.21 -36.90
CA SER A 173 0.12 11.13 -35.46
C SER A 173 1.39 11.14 -34.60
N GLN A 174 1.30 11.73 -33.41
CA GLN A 174 2.37 11.71 -32.42
C GLN A 174 2.38 10.34 -31.71
N ILE A 175 3.55 9.71 -31.66
CA ILE A 175 3.76 8.39 -31.07
C ILE A 175 4.13 8.62 -29.61
N GLU A 176 3.13 8.76 -28.75
CA GLU A 176 3.32 8.81 -27.31
C GLU A 176 3.57 7.39 -26.80
N LYS A 177 4.85 7.01 -26.73
CA LYS A 177 5.38 5.71 -26.28
C LYS A 177 5.02 4.54 -27.19
N ALA A 178 5.96 4.18 -28.07
CA ALA A 178 5.93 2.92 -28.83
C ALA A 178 6.23 1.69 -27.96
N GLU A 179 6.09 1.75 -26.64
CA GLU A 179 6.38 0.66 -25.73
C GLU A 179 5.15 0.38 -24.87
N SER A 180 4.52 -0.77 -25.08
CA SER A 180 3.45 -1.28 -24.23
C SER A 180 3.99 -2.42 -23.39
N GLY A 181 4.18 -2.16 -22.09
CA GLY A 181 4.47 -3.19 -21.11
C GLY A 181 3.21 -3.65 -20.41
N GLY A 182 3.22 -4.88 -19.89
CA GLY A 182 2.12 -5.42 -19.11
C GLY A 182 2.64 -6.39 -18.07
N TRP A 183 2.19 -6.22 -16.83
CA TRP A 183 2.58 -7.08 -15.73
C TRP A 183 1.86 -8.43 -15.79
N LYS A 184 2.63 -9.53 -15.78
CA LYS A 184 2.10 -10.90 -15.87
C LYS A 184 2.91 -11.90 -15.05
N VAL A 185 2.26 -12.98 -14.60
CA VAL A 185 2.98 -14.11 -14.00
C VAL A 185 3.69 -14.88 -15.12
N SER A 186 5.01 -14.99 -15.01
CA SER A 186 5.87 -15.66 -16.00
C SER A 186 6.30 -17.05 -15.55
N SER A 187 6.50 -17.25 -14.23
CA SER A 187 6.94 -18.50 -13.66
C SER A 187 6.45 -18.67 -12.23
N VAL A 188 6.26 -19.92 -11.83
CA VAL A 188 5.87 -20.34 -10.49
C VAL A 188 6.70 -21.59 -10.16
N MET A 189 7.42 -21.59 -9.05
CA MET A 189 8.31 -22.68 -8.66
C MET A 189 8.30 -22.89 -7.14
N ALA A 190 8.66 -24.08 -6.67
CA ALA A 190 8.89 -24.31 -5.24
C ALA A 190 10.19 -23.59 -4.82
N GLY A 191 10.19 -22.99 -3.63
CA GLY A 191 11.32 -22.21 -3.11
C GLY A 191 11.91 -22.73 -1.81
#